data_AF-A0A536BTZ5-F1
#
_entry.id   AF-A0A536BTZ5-F1
#
_cell.length_a   1.000
_cell.length_b   1.000
_cell.length_c   1.000
_cell.angle_alpha   90.00
_cell.angle_beta   90.00
_cell.angle_gamma   90.00
#
_symmetry.space_group_name_H-M   'P 1'
#
loop_
_entity.id
_entity.type
_entity.pdbx_description
1 polymer ?
#
loop_
_entity_poly.entity_id
_entity_poly.type
_entity_poly.pdbx_seq_one_letter_code
_entity_poly.pdbx_strand_id
1 'polypeptide(L)'
;MSRAAGCPARGISDGASAHHVPPAAGGGAQAQEHNQVAELGQKPFPPGRYRLIVVGSGPGGLQLSYSLSRLGVDHAVLSDDPAPGGMFRRWPVFQRMLSWTKPFAGVEHHERAYERYDWNSLLADDQENRAVMPALMDGTSYFPSRQEMQKGLETFAQRTGIRVRHGTRWESTRREGQDFLLTTSDGEYRAPVVVFAVGVARPYRPPIPGLESVPHYGDFRPVETYKDRRVFIVGKQNSGFEIATGLLPWARQLILASPSPTKLSVVTHTLVGVRARYVQPYEDAALAGGVVMLDTT
;
A
#
# COMPACT_ATOMS: atom_id res chain seq x y z
N MET A 1 11.82 -50.40 -9.97
CA MET A 1 12.30 -49.10 -9.42
C MET A 1 11.67 -48.89 -8.06
N SER A 2 12.49 -48.95 -7.01
CA SER A 2 12.10 -48.95 -5.60
C SER A 2 11.59 -47.58 -5.17
N ARG A 3 10.43 -47.54 -4.48
CA ARG A 3 9.90 -46.34 -3.83
C ARG A 3 10.60 -46.16 -2.48
N ALA A 4 11.35 -45.08 -2.32
CA ALA A 4 11.94 -44.68 -1.05
C ALA A 4 10.84 -44.21 -0.08
N ALA A 5 10.88 -44.74 1.14
CA ALA A 5 10.02 -44.33 2.25
C ALA A 5 10.46 -42.96 2.80
N GLY A 6 9.51 -42.01 2.84
CA GLY A 6 9.70 -40.69 3.43
C GLY A 6 9.59 -40.74 4.96
N CYS A 7 10.50 -40.04 5.62
CA CYS A 7 10.58 -39.86 7.07
C CYS A 7 9.36 -39.08 7.61
N PRO A 8 8.74 -39.45 8.74
CA PRO A 8 7.65 -38.67 9.31
C PRO A 8 8.18 -37.43 10.03
N ALA A 9 7.62 -36.26 9.69
CA ALA A 9 7.87 -35.01 10.39
C ALA A 9 7.34 -35.10 11.83
N ARG A 10 8.19 -34.77 12.81
CA ARG A 10 7.82 -34.68 14.22
C ARG A 10 6.91 -33.46 14.43
N GLY A 11 5.69 -33.70 14.91
CA GLY A 11 4.78 -32.66 15.36
C GLY A 11 5.30 -31.95 16.62
N ILE A 12 5.07 -30.65 16.69
CA ILE A 12 5.36 -29.80 17.85
C ILE A 12 4.22 -30.03 18.86
N SER A 13 4.57 -30.35 20.10
CA SER A 13 3.59 -30.62 21.16
C SER A 13 3.00 -29.34 21.74
N ASP A 14 1.67 -29.25 21.77
CA ASP A 14 0.88 -28.24 22.48
C ASP A 14 0.95 -28.44 24.01
N GLY A 15 2.08 -28.03 24.61
CA GLY A 15 2.25 -27.99 26.06
C GLY A 15 1.98 -26.60 26.60
N ALA A 16 0.83 -26.41 27.27
CA ALA A 16 0.54 -25.21 28.06
C ALA A 16 1.55 -25.07 29.21
N SER A 17 2.18 -23.90 29.34
CA SER A 17 3.13 -23.61 30.42
C SER A 17 2.38 -23.45 31.74
N ALA A 18 2.60 -24.39 32.67
CA ALA A 18 1.99 -24.40 34.00
C ALA A 18 2.86 -23.65 35.01
N HIS A 19 2.76 -22.31 35.04
CA HIS A 19 3.20 -21.50 36.18
C HIS A 19 2.25 -20.30 36.36
N HIS A 20 1.07 -20.57 36.93
CA HIS A 20 0.16 -19.53 37.43
C HIS A 20 0.46 -19.30 38.92
N VAL A 21 0.96 -18.10 39.25
CA VAL A 21 1.02 -17.58 40.62
C VAL A 21 -0.21 -16.69 40.82
N PRO A 22 -1.06 -16.92 41.84
CA PRO A 22 -2.22 -16.06 42.09
C PRO A 22 -1.80 -14.71 42.69
N PRO A 23 -2.42 -13.59 42.27
CA PRO A 23 -2.16 -12.29 42.88
C PRO A 23 -2.82 -12.16 44.25
N ALA A 24 -2.13 -11.48 45.17
CA ALA A 24 -2.59 -11.20 46.53
C ALA A 24 -3.77 -10.21 46.56
N ALA A 25 -4.64 -10.39 47.56
CA ALA A 25 -5.87 -9.62 47.74
C ALA A 25 -5.64 -8.25 48.40
N GLY A 26 -6.32 -7.22 47.87
CA GLY A 26 -6.86 -6.10 48.64
C GLY A 26 -5.99 -4.86 48.80
N GLY A 27 -6.41 -3.74 48.18
CA GLY A 27 -5.88 -2.41 48.49
C GLY A 27 -6.46 -1.28 47.63
N GLY A 28 -7.59 -0.71 48.06
CA GLY A 28 -7.92 0.72 47.93
C GLY A 28 -8.28 1.28 46.55
N ALA A 29 -9.57 1.41 46.28
CA ALA A 29 -10.12 2.28 45.24
C ALA A 29 -9.96 3.76 45.64
N GLN A 30 -8.95 4.45 45.08
CA GLN A 30 -8.90 5.93 44.97
C GLN A 30 -7.62 6.36 44.21
N ALA A 31 -7.54 6.10 42.91
CA ALA A 31 -6.46 6.64 42.07
C ALA A 31 -6.74 6.64 40.55
N GLN A 32 -8.00 6.60 40.10
CA GLN A 32 -8.29 6.39 38.66
C GLN A 32 -8.79 7.60 37.88
N GLU A 33 -9.09 8.74 38.50
CA GLU A 33 -9.68 9.87 37.76
C GLU A 33 -8.69 10.95 37.30
N HIS A 34 -7.46 11.00 37.82
CA HIS A 34 -6.50 12.07 37.47
C HIS A 34 -5.50 11.73 36.36
N ASN A 35 -5.48 10.50 35.81
CA ASN A 35 -4.48 10.09 34.82
C ASN A 35 -4.99 9.95 33.38
N GLN A 36 -6.31 10.04 33.12
CA GLN A 36 -6.83 9.87 31.76
C GLN A 36 -6.65 11.10 30.86
N VAL A 37 -6.40 12.29 31.42
CA VAL A 37 -6.30 13.54 30.63
C VAL A 37 -4.89 13.78 30.08
N ALA A 38 -3.85 13.17 30.67
CA ALA A 38 -2.45 13.38 30.27
C ALA A 38 -1.98 12.46 29.12
N GLU A 39 -2.64 11.32 28.88
CA GLU A 39 -2.26 10.38 27.81
C GLU A 39 -2.83 10.74 26.43
N LEU A 40 -3.80 11.65 26.36
CA LEU A 40 -4.46 12.07 25.12
C LEU A 40 -3.60 12.98 24.20
N GLY A 41 -2.38 13.34 24.62
CA GLY A 41 -1.54 14.33 23.94
C GLY A 41 -0.21 13.82 23.35
N GLN A 42 0.24 12.62 23.66
CA GLN A 42 1.55 12.15 23.20
C GLN A 42 1.43 11.23 21.99
N LYS A 43 1.97 11.68 20.86
CA LYS A 43 2.16 10.85 19.66
C LYS A 43 2.89 9.54 20.05
N PRO A 44 2.47 8.37 19.54
CA PRO A 44 3.12 7.11 19.86
C PRO A 44 4.58 7.12 19.38
N PHE A 45 5.40 6.25 19.97
CA PHE A 45 6.81 6.04 19.61
C PHE A 45 7.66 7.32 19.64
N PRO A 46 7.87 7.96 20.81
CA PRO A 46 8.80 9.09 20.91
C PRO A 46 10.21 8.73 20.40
N PRO A 47 11.02 9.71 19.97
CA PRO A 47 12.42 9.48 19.59
C PRO A 47 13.17 8.66 20.64
N GLY A 48 13.98 7.71 20.19
CA GLY A 48 14.62 6.76 21.08
C GLY A 48 15.04 5.47 20.40
N ARG A 49 15.39 4.48 21.21
CA ARG A 49 15.85 3.17 20.74
C ARG A 49 14.72 2.15 20.76
N TYR A 50 14.53 1.46 19.65
CA TYR A 50 13.55 0.39 19.45
C TYR A 50 14.24 -0.89 18.99
N ARG A 51 13.57 -2.03 19.14
CA ARG A 51 14.08 -3.31 18.61
C ARG A 51 13.96 -3.38 17.09
N LEU A 52 12.90 -2.80 16.55
CA LEU A 52 12.63 -2.72 15.12
C LEU A 52 11.91 -1.40 14.81
N ILE A 53 12.27 -0.77 13.70
CA ILE A 53 11.55 0.39 13.16
C ILE A 53 11.00 0.05 11.77
N VAL A 54 9.71 0.30 11.55
CA VAL A 54 9.07 0.29 10.23
C VAL A 54 8.90 1.74 9.78
N VAL A 55 9.36 2.08 8.59
CA VAL A 55 9.18 3.40 7.97
C VAL A 55 8.15 3.30 6.85
N GLY A 56 6.99 3.94 7.02
CA GLY A 56 5.89 3.98 6.07
C GLY A 56 4.57 3.43 6.63
N SER A 57 3.46 4.13 6.36
CA SER A 57 2.10 3.75 6.79
C SER A 57 1.19 3.33 5.62
N GLY A 58 1.81 2.95 4.50
CA GLY A 58 1.13 2.31 3.37
C GLY A 58 0.80 0.83 3.64
N PRO A 59 0.21 0.12 2.67
CA PRO A 59 -0.25 -1.26 2.84
C PRO A 59 0.85 -2.20 3.36
N GLY A 60 2.07 -2.11 2.82
CA GLY A 60 3.18 -2.96 3.27
C GLY A 60 3.61 -2.69 4.71
N GLY A 61 3.62 -1.42 5.13
CA GLY A 61 3.98 -1.05 6.50
C GLY A 61 2.93 -1.47 7.52
N LEU A 62 1.64 -1.28 7.17
CA LEU A 62 0.52 -1.71 8.00
C LEU A 62 0.43 -3.24 8.09
N GLN A 63 0.57 -3.97 6.98
CA GLN A 63 0.57 -5.43 6.97
C GLN A 63 1.71 -6.00 7.82
N LEU A 64 2.92 -5.43 7.67
CA LEU A 64 4.06 -5.86 8.47
C LEU A 64 3.84 -5.56 9.95
N SER A 65 3.34 -4.37 10.29
CA SER A 65 3.06 -4.00 11.67
C SER A 65 2.04 -4.94 12.31
N TYR A 66 0.94 -5.26 11.59
CA TYR A 66 -0.02 -6.27 12.01
C TYR A 66 0.66 -7.60 12.33
N SER A 67 1.42 -8.15 11.38
CA SER A 67 2.08 -9.46 11.54
C SER A 67 3.10 -9.45 12.69
N LEU A 68 3.86 -8.37 12.87
CA LEU A 68 4.79 -8.22 13.99
C LEU A 68 4.08 -8.17 15.34
N SER A 69 2.98 -7.41 15.44
CA SER A 69 2.16 -7.32 16.65
C SER A 69 1.55 -8.68 17.02
N ARG A 70 1.08 -9.46 16.03
CA ARG A 70 0.57 -10.82 16.24
C ARG A 70 1.64 -11.78 16.77
N LEU A 71 2.90 -11.55 16.42
CA LEU A 71 4.05 -12.33 16.89
C LEU A 71 4.65 -11.79 18.20
N GLY A 72 4.06 -10.73 18.79
CA GLY A 72 4.57 -10.11 20.02
C GLY A 72 5.90 -9.37 19.85
N VAL A 73 6.25 -8.98 18.61
CA VAL A 73 7.49 -8.24 18.33
C VAL A 73 7.25 -6.75 18.55
N ASP A 74 7.90 -6.18 19.56
CA ASP A 74 7.88 -4.74 19.82
C ASP A 74 8.59 -3.96 18.69
N HIS A 75 7.91 -2.95 18.16
CA HIS A 75 8.38 -2.15 17.03
C HIS A 75 7.72 -0.77 17.00
N ALA A 76 8.45 0.21 16.47
CA ALA A 76 7.90 1.52 16.13
C ALA A 76 7.50 1.59 14.65
N VAL A 77 6.43 2.32 14.34
CA VAL A 77 6.03 2.64 12.97
C VAL A 77 6.06 4.15 12.79
N LEU A 78 6.87 4.64 11.85
CA LEU A 78 7.07 6.07 11.57
C LEU A 78 6.57 6.40 10.16
N SER A 79 5.92 7.54 9.98
CA SER A 79 5.42 7.95 8.66
C SER A 79 5.30 9.48 8.56
N ASP A 80 5.68 10.01 7.40
CA ASP A 80 5.42 11.42 7.04
C ASP A 80 3.93 11.66 6.76
N ASP A 81 3.19 10.62 6.36
CA ASP A 81 1.77 10.71 6.06
C ASP A 81 0.99 11.20 7.29
N PRO A 82 -0.08 12.01 7.11
CA PRO A 82 -0.89 12.50 8.21
C PRO A 82 -1.82 11.44 8.83
N ALA A 83 -2.05 10.34 8.11
CA ALA A 83 -2.89 9.20 8.51
C ALA A 83 -2.52 7.96 7.64
N PRO A 84 -2.99 6.75 7.97
CA PRO A 84 -2.71 5.55 7.19
C PRO A 84 -3.11 5.68 5.71
N GLY A 85 -2.47 4.88 4.87
CA GLY A 85 -2.82 4.75 3.45
C GLY A 85 -1.66 4.92 2.48
N GLY A 86 -0.58 5.61 2.90
CA GLY A 86 0.59 5.89 2.07
C GLY A 86 0.23 6.46 0.70
N MET A 87 0.73 5.83 -0.36
CA MET A 87 0.55 6.28 -1.74
C MET A 87 -0.94 6.48 -2.14
N PHE A 88 -1.87 5.73 -1.53
CA PHE A 88 -3.29 5.78 -1.86
C PHE A 88 -3.99 7.04 -1.33
N ARG A 89 -3.32 7.81 -0.48
CA ARG A 89 -3.79 9.15 -0.09
C ARG A 89 -3.72 10.16 -1.25
N ARG A 90 -2.96 9.86 -2.31
CA ARG A 90 -2.79 10.74 -3.48
C ARG A 90 -3.10 10.06 -4.81
N TRP A 91 -2.71 8.80 -5.01
CA TRP A 91 -2.81 8.09 -6.29
C TRP A 91 -3.71 6.87 -6.17
N PRO A 92 -4.30 6.37 -7.27
CA PRO A 92 -4.15 6.78 -8.67
C PRO A 92 -4.85 8.10 -9.01
N VAL A 93 -4.38 8.76 -10.07
CA VAL A 93 -4.87 10.08 -10.55
C VAL A 93 -6.35 10.01 -10.91
N PHE A 94 -6.75 8.99 -11.67
CA PHE A 94 -8.14 8.74 -12.06
C PHE A 94 -8.90 7.87 -11.06
N GLN A 95 -8.49 7.92 -9.79
CA GLN A 95 -9.26 7.53 -8.60
C GLN A 95 -9.73 6.06 -8.53
N ARG A 96 -9.19 5.13 -9.31
CA ARG A 96 -9.60 3.70 -9.29
C ARG A 96 -8.40 2.76 -9.33
N MET A 97 -8.39 1.77 -8.45
CA MET A 97 -7.35 0.73 -8.39
C MET A 97 -7.24 -0.07 -9.68
N LEU A 98 -6.05 -0.59 -9.94
CA LEU A 98 -5.87 -1.59 -10.99
C LEU A 98 -6.28 -2.99 -10.52
N SER A 99 -6.09 -3.34 -9.26
CA SER A 99 -6.53 -4.61 -8.64
C SER A 99 -8.03 -4.65 -8.39
N TRP A 100 -8.64 -5.83 -8.50
CA TRP A 100 -10.08 -6.01 -8.22
C TRP A 100 -10.32 -6.59 -6.83
N THR A 101 -11.50 -6.28 -6.31
CA THR A 101 -12.12 -7.00 -5.20
C THR A 101 -13.50 -7.43 -5.70
N LYS A 102 -13.79 -8.74 -5.69
CA LYS A 102 -15.06 -9.27 -6.17
C LYS A 102 -16.01 -9.47 -4.98
N PRO A 103 -17.03 -8.60 -4.77
CA PRO A 103 -17.86 -8.68 -3.56
C PRO A 103 -18.64 -10.00 -3.47
N PHE A 104 -19.07 -10.54 -4.61
CA PHE A 104 -19.84 -11.78 -4.70
C PHE A 104 -19.02 -12.88 -5.37
N ALA A 105 -18.38 -13.73 -4.56
CA ALA A 105 -17.48 -14.78 -5.04
C ALA A 105 -17.99 -16.22 -4.77
N GLY A 106 -19.18 -16.38 -4.18
CA GLY A 106 -19.70 -17.69 -3.77
C GLY A 106 -18.92 -18.33 -2.60
N VAL A 107 -18.16 -17.51 -1.88
CA VAL A 107 -17.37 -17.87 -0.70
C VAL A 107 -17.61 -16.77 0.33
N GLU A 108 -17.82 -17.15 1.59
CA GLU A 108 -18.05 -16.20 2.67
C GLU A 108 -16.82 -15.32 2.94
N HIS A 109 -17.03 -14.04 3.23
CA HIS A 109 -15.96 -13.04 3.34
C HIS A 109 -14.93 -13.35 4.45
N HIS A 110 -15.35 -14.02 5.52
CA HIS A 110 -14.47 -14.38 6.63
C HIS A 110 -13.60 -15.62 6.34
N GLU A 111 -13.88 -16.37 5.27
CA GLU A 111 -13.11 -17.54 4.89
C GLU A 111 -11.80 -17.16 4.20
N ARG A 112 -10.73 -17.91 4.50
CA ARG A 112 -9.40 -17.71 3.87
C ARG A 112 -9.47 -17.86 2.34
N ALA A 113 -10.37 -18.70 1.83
CA ALA A 113 -10.57 -18.88 0.39
C ALA A 113 -11.06 -17.60 -0.31
N TYR A 114 -11.73 -16.69 0.40
CA TYR A 114 -12.20 -15.43 -0.16
C TYR A 114 -11.06 -14.47 -0.53
N GLU A 115 -9.90 -14.56 0.13
CA GLU A 115 -8.73 -13.71 -0.13
C GLU A 115 -8.24 -13.82 -1.58
N ARG A 116 -8.53 -14.93 -2.28
CA ARG A 116 -8.26 -15.07 -3.72
C ARG A 116 -9.00 -14.03 -4.58
N TYR A 117 -10.16 -13.57 -4.10
CA TYR A 117 -11.07 -12.67 -4.79
C TYR A 117 -10.98 -11.22 -4.33
N ASP A 118 -10.27 -10.98 -3.23
CA ASP A 118 -10.06 -9.65 -2.66
C ASP A 118 -8.57 -9.29 -2.64
N TRP A 119 -8.17 -8.46 -3.60
CA TRP A 119 -6.76 -8.08 -3.77
C TRP A 119 -6.45 -6.73 -3.13
N ASN A 120 -7.38 -6.14 -2.39
CA ASN A 120 -7.25 -4.79 -1.86
C ASN A 120 -7.48 -4.70 -0.34
N SER A 121 -7.92 -5.77 0.32
CA SER A 121 -7.82 -5.90 1.78
C SER A 121 -6.42 -6.31 2.21
N LEU A 122 -6.00 -5.83 3.38
CA LEU A 122 -4.89 -6.42 4.10
C LEU A 122 -5.32 -7.76 4.72
N LEU A 123 -4.36 -8.63 4.96
CA LEU A 123 -4.58 -9.98 5.48
C LEU A 123 -4.62 -9.95 7.01
N ALA A 124 -5.65 -10.59 7.56
CA ALA A 124 -5.82 -10.82 8.98
C ALA A 124 -6.01 -12.32 9.30
N ASP A 125 -5.56 -12.73 10.47
CA ASP A 125 -5.78 -14.08 10.99
C ASP A 125 -7.13 -14.22 11.67
N ASP A 126 -7.58 -13.17 12.36
CA ASP A 126 -8.90 -13.09 12.96
C ASP A 126 -9.97 -12.81 11.91
N GLN A 127 -11.17 -13.36 12.12
CA GLN A 127 -12.26 -13.29 11.14
C GLN A 127 -12.83 -11.88 10.99
N GLU A 128 -12.80 -11.07 12.05
CA GLU A 128 -13.41 -9.73 12.12
C GLU A 128 -12.68 -8.69 11.25
N ASN A 129 -11.38 -8.91 11.00
CA ASN A 129 -10.54 -8.03 10.19
C ASN A 129 -10.24 -8.54 8.78
N ARG A 130 -10.81 -9.69 8.38
CA ARG A 130 -10.71 -10.16 6.99
C ARG A 130 -11.66 -9.40 6.07
N ALA A 131 -11.30 -9.35 4.80
CA ALA A 131 -12.17 -8.84 3.73
C ALA A 131 -12.81 -7.48 4.05
N VAL A 132 -11.99 -6.52 4.49
CA VAL A 132 -12.45 -5.15 4.81
C VAL A 132 -13.00 -4.44 3.57
N MET A 133 -12.35 -4.60 2.42
CA MET A 133 -12.68 -3.89 1.20
C MET A 133 -14.10 -4.12 0.66
N PRO A 134 -14.61 -5.37 0.48
CA PRO A 134 -15.95 -5.58 -0.07
C PRO A 134 -17.06 -4.92 0.74
N ALA A 135 -16.89 -4.76 2.06
CA ALA A 135 -17.85 -4.07 2.92
C ALA A 135 -17.83 -2.53 2.76
N LEU A 136 -16.78 -1.97 2.16
CA LEU A 136 -16.59 -0.54 1.96
C LEU A 136 -16.92 -0.07 0.55
N MET A 137 -16.99 -0.99 -0.41
CA MET A 137 -17.22 -0.67 -1.81
C MET A 137 -18.68 -0.28 -2.07
N ASP A 138 -18.89 0.75 -2.89
CA ASP A 138 -20.21 1.25 -3.27
C ASP A 138 -20.95 0.41 -4.33
N GLY A 139 -20.27 -0.60 -4.90
CA GLY A 139 -20.83 -1.49 -5.94
C GLY A 139 -20.82 -0.93 -7.36
N THR A 140 -20.37 0.32 -7.57
CA THR A 140 -20.29 0.93 -8.91
C THR A 140 -19.15 0.36 -9.77
N SER A 141 -18.18 -0.30 -9.13
CA SER A 141 -17.14 -1.06 -9.81
C SER A 141 -16.58 -2.15 -8.91
N TYR A 142 -16.10 -3.23 -9.50
CA TYR A 142 -15.28 -4.22 -8.78
C TYR A 142 -13.81 -3.77 -8.61
N PHE A 143 -13.42 -2.64 -9.21
CA PHE A 143 -12.15 -1.96 -8.94
C PHE A 143 -12.39 -0.89 -7.88
N PRO A 144 -11.89 -1.06 -6.64
CA PRO A 144 -12.09 -0.07 -5.60
C PRO A 144 -11.61 1.32 -6.04
N SER A 145 -12.35 2.35 -5.66
CA SER A 145 -11.89 3.71 -5.78
C SER A 145 -10.68 3.95 -4.87
N ARG A 146 -9.94 5.02 -5.13
CA ARG A 146 -8.84 5.47 -4.28
C ARG A 146 -9.32 5.78 -2.87
N GLN A 147 -10.50 6.39 -2.76
CA GLN A 147 -11.10 6.73 -1.47
C GLN A 147 -11.49 5.48 -0.68
N GLU A 148 -12.06 4.47 -1.35
CA GLU A 148 -12.34 3.15 -0.76
C GLU A 148 -11.05 2.46 -0.30
N MET A 149 -10.00 2.47 -1.13
CA MET A 149 -8.68 1.92 -0.76
C MET A 149 -8.10 2.61 0.47
N GLN A 150 -8.11 3.95 0.49
CA GLN A 150 -7.64 4.73 1.64
C GLN A 150 -8.44 4.38 2.90
N LYS A 151 -9.78 4.39 2.80
CA LYS A 151 -10.67 4.05 3.92
C LYS A 151 -10.47 2.62 4.40
N GLY A 152 -10.21 1.67 3.52
CA GLY A 152 -9.91 0.28 3.87
C GLY A 152 -8.63 0.15 4.70
N LEU A 153 -7.57 0.87 4.34
CA LEU A 153 -6.32 0.88 5.11
C LEU A 153 -6.48 1.57 6.46
N GLU A 154 -7.20 2.69 6.52
CA GLU A 154 -7.55 3.38 7.78
C GLU A 154 -8.40 2.47 8.69
N THR A 155 -9.42 1.80 8.13
CA THR A 155 -10.28 0.87 8.85
C THR A 155 -9.50 -0.32 9.40
N PHE A 156 -8.62 -0.92 8.60
CA PHE A 156 -7.78 -2.03 9.04
C PHE A 156 -6.85 -1.61 10.19
N ALA A 157 -6.16 -0.47 10.06
CA ALA A 157 -5.29 0.04 11.10
C ALA A 157 -6.05 0.30 12.42
N GLN A 158 -7.23 0.90 12.33
CA GLN A 158 -8.10 1.18 13.47
C GLN A 158 -8.54 -0.11 14.18
N ARG A 159 -9.10 -1.07 13.44
CA ARG A 159 -9.65 -2.30 14.03
C ARG A 159 -8.58 -3.23 14.63
N THR A 160 -7.37 -3.19 14.07
CA THR A 160 -6.24 -4.01 14.54
C THR A 160 -5.38 -3.32 15.60
N GLY A 161 -5.68 -2.06 15.94
CA GLY A 161 -4.93 -1.30 16.94
C GLY A 161 -3.51 -0.91 16.53
N ILE A 162 -3.20 -0.94 15.23
CA ILE A 162 -1.89 -0.51 14.72
C ILE A 162 -1.73 0.98 15.01
N ARG A 163 -0.69 1.31 15.77
CA ARG A 163 -0.30 2.69 16.05
C ARG A 163 0.78 3.11 15.08
N VAL A 164 0.74 4.37 14.64
CA VAL A 164 1.74 4.99 13.77
C VAL A 164 2.08 6.37 14.31
N ARG A 165 3.37 6.72 14.30
CA ARG A 165 3.80 8.10 14.51
C ARG A 165 3.75 8.86 13.20
N HIS A 166 2.69 9.65 13.03
CA HIS A 166 2.45 10.48 11.86
C HIS A 166 3.17 11.84 11.92
N GLY A 167 3.43 12.42 10.74
CA GLY A 167 4.20 13.66 10.60
C GLY A 167 5.67 13.50 11.00
N THR A 168 6.22 12.29 10.86
CA THR A 168 7.62 11.96 11.14
C THR A 168 8.29 11.56 9.84
N ARG A 169 8.87 12.55 9.15
CA ARG A 169 9.58 12.34 7.90
C ARG A 169 10.94 11.71 8.17
N TRP A 170 11.21 10.58 7.53
CA TRP A 170 12.56 10.01 7.46
C TRP A 170 13.44 10.84 6.53
N GLU A 171 14.63 11.23 6.99
CA GLU A 171 15.52 12.14 6.26
C GLU A 171 16.85 11.47 5.87
N SER A 172 17.41 10.66 6.79
CA SER A 172 18.64 9.92 6.52
C SER A 172 18.77 8.69 7.41
N THR A 173 19.63 7.76 6.99
CA THR A 173 20.01 6.59 7.77
C THR A 173 21.51 6.41 7.70
N ARG A 174 22.14 6.14 8.85
CA ARG A 174 23.54 5.74 8.96
C ARG A 174 23.68 4.57 9.93
N ARG A 175 24.77 3.82 9.83
CA ARG A 175 25.09 2.74 10.77
C ARG A 175 25.94 3.30 11.91
N GLU A 176 25.56 3.03 13.16
CA GLU A 176 26.33 3.37 14.36
C GLU A 176 26.46 2.14 15.26
N GLY A 177 27.66 1.54 15.28
CA GLY A 177 27.90 0.29 15.98
C GLY A 177 27.03 -0.85 15.45
N GLN A 178 26.20 -1.42 16.33
CA GLN A 178 25.26 -2.51 16.00
C GLN A 178 23.89 -2.01 15.54
N ASP A 179 23.61 -0.72 15.68
CA ASP A 179 22.31 -0.14 15.34
C ASP A 179 22.39 0.69 14.04
N PHE A 180 21.22 0.88 13.42
CA PHE A 180 20.96 1.96 12.49
C PHE A 180 20.44 3.16 13.25
N LEU A 181 20.93 4.33 12.88
CA LEU A 181 20.44 5.62 13.33
C LEU A 181 19.69 6.31 12.20
N LEU A 182 18.41 6.57 12.43
CA LEU A 182 17.52 7.30 11.57
C LEU A 182 17.42 8.74 12.06
N THR A 183 17.75 9.68 11.20
CA THR A 183 17.41 11.09 11.40
C THR A 183 16.01 11.31 10.84
N THR A 184 15.14 11.91 11.65
CA THR A 184 13.78 12.25 11.24
C THR A 184 13.46 13.70 11.58
N SER A 185 12.39 14.24 10.99
CA SER A 185 11.89 15.59 11.29
C SER A 185 11.43 15.78 12.75
N ASP A 186 11.35 14.71 13.54
CA ASP A 186 10.83 14.72 14.91
C ASP A 186 11.84 14.16 15.92
N GLY A 187 13.11 13.97 15.51
CA GLY A 187 14.20 13.48 16.35
C GLY A 187 14.91 12.24 15.83
N GLU A 188 15.84 11.72 16.63
CA GLU A 188 16.66 10.56 16.30
C GLU A 188 16.02 9.24 16.76
N TYR A 189 16.05 8.24 15.90
CA TYR A 189 15.58 6.89 16.20
C TYR A 189 16.69 5.86 15.97
N ARG A 190 16.82 4.91 16.89
CA ARG A 190 17.88 3.88 16.83
C ARG A 190 17.24 2.49 16.85
N ALA A 191 17.69 1.60 15.97
CA ALA A 191 17.30 0.19 16.03
C ALA A 191 18.31 -0.72 15.33
N PRO A 192 18.49 -1.97 15.78
CA PRO A 192 19.31 -2.96 15.07
C PRO A 192 18.67 -3.41 13.76
N VAL A 193 17.34 -3.27 13.61
CA VAL A 193 16.59 -3.66 12.40
C VAL A 193 15.69 -2.52 11.98
N VAL A 194 15.73 -2.17 10.69
CA VAL A 194 14.88 -1.15 10.09
C VAL A 194 14.28 -1.70 8.80
N VAL A 195 12.96 -1.56 8.65
CA VAL A 195 12.23 -1.94 7.44
C VAL A 195 11.66 -0.71 6.77
N PHE A 196 12.10 -0.46 5.53
CA PHE A 196 11.58 0.64 4.71
C PHE A 196 10.39 0.16 3.87
N ALA A 197 9.18 0.47 4.34
CA ALA A 197 7.91 0.21 3.67
C ALA A 197 7.34 1.50 3.02
N VAL A 198 8.22 2.32 2.45
CA VAL A 198 7.91 3.66 1.91
C VAL A 198 7.29 3.64 0.51
N GLY A 199 7.18 2.46 -0.12
CA GLY A 199 6.67 2.33 -1.50
C GLY A 199 7.56 3.03 -2.52
N VAL A 200 6.96 3.64 -3.54
CA VAL A 200 7.68 4.40 -4.58
C VAL A 200 8.09 5.77 -4.02
N ALA A 201 9.28 5.85 -3.44
CA ALA A 201 9.75 7.05 -2.75
C ALA A 201 10.24 8.17 -3.69
N ARG A 202 10.75 7.84 -4.88
CA ARG A 202 11.27 8.83 -5.85
C ARG A 202 10.78 8.55 -7.27
N PRO A 203 10.08 9.49 -7.91
CA PRO A 203 9.73 9.38 -9.32
C PRO A 203 10.98 9.22 -10.19
N TYR A 204 10.98 8.22 -11.07
CA TYR A 204 12.03 8.09 -12.09
C TYR A 204 11.76 9.03 -13.25
N ARG A 205 12.78 9.78 -13.67
CA ARG A 205 12.80 10.59 -14.88
C ARG A 205 13.97 10.12 -15.75
N PRO A 206 13.73 9.66 -16.99
CA PRO A 206 14.83 9.33 -17.89
C PRO A 206 15.62 10.59 -18.26
N PRO A 207 16.93 10.48 -18.54
CA PRO A 207 17.82 11.62 -18.80
C PRO A 207 17.64 12.16 -20.23
N ILE A 208 16.41 12.54 -20.57
CA ILE A 208 16.05 13.14 -21.87
C ILE A 208 16.12 14.66 -21.68
N PRO A 209 16.91 15.41 -22.48
CA PRO A 209 16.96 16.86 -22.39
C PRO A 209 15.56 17.50 -22.49
N GLY A 210 15.25 18.43 -21.59
CA GLY A 210 13.95 19.12 -21.53
C GLY A 210 12.89 18.41 -20.66
N LEU A 211 13.11 17.15 -20.27
CA LEU A 211 12.14 16.38 -19.49
C LEU A 211 12.01 16.88 -18.04
N GLU A 212 12.98 17.64 -17.54
CA GLU A 212 12.90 18.36 -16.27
C GLU A 212 11.72 19.34 -16.21
N SER A 213 11.30 19.87 -17.36
CA SER A 213 10.16 20.80 -17.47
C SER A 213 8.81 20.09 -17.69
N VAL A 214 8.81 18.76 -17.83
CA VAL A 214 7.60 17.98 -18.10
C VAL A 214 6.98 17.49 -16.78
N PRO A 215 5.67 17.67 -16.54
CA PRO A 215 5.00 17.14 -15.34
C PRO A 215 5.14 15.61 -15.25
N HIS A 216 5.45 15.08 -14.05
CA HIS A 216 5.39 13.64 -13.82
C HIS A 216 3.94 13.21 -13.55
N TYR A 217 3.68 11.89 -13.50
CA TYR A 217 2.38 11.32 -13.13
C TYR A 217 1.84 11.90 -11.81
N GLY A 218 2.72 12.13 -10.83
CA GLY A 218 2.35 12.74 -9.56
C GLY A 218 1.86 14.19 -9.66
N ASP A 219 2.28 14.92 -10.70
CA ASP A 219 2.03 16.34 -10.91
C ASP A 219 0.95 16.57 -11.98
N PHE A 220 0.07 15.58 -12.16
CA PHE A 220 -1.02 15.65 -13.14
C PHE A 220 -1.94 16.84 -12.85
N ARG A 221 -2.24 17.60 -13.89
CA ARG A 221 -3.09 18.81 -13.82
C ARG A 221 -4.56 18.45 -14.09
N PRO A 222 -5.53 19.33 -13.76
CA PRO A 222 -6.93 19.11 -14.13
C PRO A 222 -7.09 18.82 -15.62
N VAL A 223 -8.00 17.89 -15.96
CA VAL A 223 -8.19 17.36 -17.33
C VAL A 223 -8.51 18.46 -18.35
N GLU A 224 -9.14 19.53 -17.92
CA GLU A 224 -9.49 20.72 -18.70
C GLU A 224 -8.26 21.41 -19.29
N THR A 225 -7.09 21.28 -18.62
CA THR A 225 -5.81 21.82 -19.10
C THR A 225 -5.37 21.18 -20.42
N TYR A 226 -5.83 19.95 -20.67
CA TYR A 226 -5.49 19.16 -21.84
C TYR A 226 -6.57 19.21 -22.93
N LYS A 227 -7.67 19.94 -22.70
CA LYS A 227 -8.79 20.05 -23.64
C LYS A 227 -8.31 20.57 -24.99
N ASP A 228 -8.66 19.85 -26.06
CA ASP A 228 -8.31 20.18 -27.46
C ASP A 228 -6.79 20.33 -27.71
N ARG A 229 -5.96 19.72 -26.84
CA ARG A 229 -4.49 19.68 -27.01
C ARG A 229 -4.05 18.36 -27.61
N ARG A 230 -2.90 18.38 -28.27
CA ARG A 230 -2.12 17.17 -28.56
C ARG A 230 -1.24 16.89 -27.35
N VAL A 231 -1.34 15.70 -26.78
CA VAL A 231 -0.64 15.33 -25.55
C VAL A 231 0.32 14.17 -25.85
N PHE A 232 1.58 14.35 -25.51
CA PHE A 232 2.59 13.31 -25.60
C PHE A 232 2.84 12.70 -24.21
N ILE A 233 2.69 11.39 -24.09
CA ILE A 233 2.84 10.61 -22.86
C ILE A 233 4.06 9.70 -23.02
N VAL A 234 5.06 9.91 -22.17
CA VAL A 234 6.24 9.04 -22.08
C VAL A 234 5.91 7.86 -21.16
N GLY A 235 5.75 6.68 -21.74
CA GLY A 235 5.46 5.42 -21.05
C GLY A 235 4.18 4.74 -21.53
N LYS A 236 4.29 3.45 -21.88
CA LYS A 236 3.16 2.60 -22.34
C LYS A 236 2.83 1.46 -21.36
N GLN A 237 2.87 1.79 -20.07
CA GLN A 237 2.49 0.87 -18.97
C GLN A 237 1.24 1.41 -18.25
N ASN A 238 0.84 0.78 -17.13
CA ASN A 238 -0.38 1.11 -16.40
C ASN A 238 -0.59 2.61 -16.15
N SER A 239 0.40 3.34 -15.62
CA SER A 239 0.25 4.78 -15.36
C SER A 239 0.02 5.60 -16.64
N GLY A 240 0.73 5.28 -17.72
CA GLY A 240 0.57 5.97 -19.00
C GLY A 240 -0.81 5.71 -19.62
N PHE A 241 -1.29 4.46 -19.52
CA PHE A 241 -2.60 4.06 -20.02
C PHE A 241 -3.76 4.54 -19.15
N GLU A 242 -3.58 4.66 -17.83
CA GLU A 242 -4.53 5.32 -16.96
C GLU A 242 -4.72 6.77 -17.38
N ILE A 243 -3.63 7.52 -17.55
CA ILE A 243 -3.68 8.92 -17.98
C ILE A 243 -4.31 9.03 -19.38
N ALA A 244 -3.87 8.20 -20.32
CA ALA A 244 -4.42 8.23 -21.67
C ALA A 244 -5.92 7.92 -21.70
N THR A 245 -6.39 6.95 -20.91
CA THR A 245 -7.82 6.61 -20.81
C THR A 245 -8.61 7.81 -20.26
N GLY A 246 -8.12 8.45 -19.21
CA GLY A 246 -8.79 9.60 -18.61
C GLY A 246 -8.77 10.86 -19.47
N LEU A 247 -7.75 11.03 -20.32
CA LEU A 247 -7.63 12.15 -21.26
C LEU A 247 -8.32 11.92 -22.61
N LEU A 248 -8.71 10.69 -22.94
CA LEU A 248 -9.31 10.35 -24.23
C LEU A 248 -10.53 11.22 -24.59
N PRO A 249 -11.45 11.57 -23.66
CA PRO A 249 -12.59 12.44 -23.96
C PRO A 249 -12.23 13.93 -24.10
N TRP A 250 -11.00 14.34 -23.77
CA TRP A 250 -10.61 15.74 -23.60
C TRP A 250 -9.58 16.19 -24.64
N ALA A 251 -8.56 15.37 -24.88
CA ALA A 251 -7.46 15.71 -25.77
C ALA A 251 -7.88 15.60 -27.24
N ARG A 252 -7.31 16.46 -28.09
CA ARG A 252 -7.44 16.35 -29.55
C ARG A 252 -6.72 15.11 -30.08
N GLN A 253 -5.58 14.79 -29.48
CA GLN A 253 -4.73 13.69 -29.89
C GLN A 253 -3.90 13.21 -28.70
N LEU A 254 -3.72 11.91 -28.58
CA LEU A 254 -2.81 11.31 -27.61
C LEU A 254 -1.70 10.58 -28.36
N ILE A 255 -0.46 10.78 -27.93
CA ILE A 255 0.69 10.06 -28.46
C ILE A 255 1.35 9.38 -27.26
N LEU A 256 1.38 8.05 -27.24
CA LEU A 256 2.06 7.28 -26.21
C LEU A 256 3.35 6.70 -26.78
N ALA A 257 4.46 6.88 -26.10
CA ALA A 257 5.77 6.40 -26.56
C ALA A 257 6.55 5.72 -25.45
N SER A 258 7.17 4.58 -25.75
CA SER A 258 8.18 3.96 -24.88
C SER A 258 9.09 3.02 -25.68
N PRO A 259 10.24 2.61 -25.12
CA PRO A 259 11.14 1.69 -25.83
C PRO A 259 10.60 0.28 -26.05
N SER A 260 9.61 -0.12 -25.27
CA SER A 260 9.00 -1.45 -25.38
C SER A 260 7.59 -1.39 -25.98
N PRO A 261 7.20 -2.45 -26.71
CA PRO A 261 5.82 -2.67 -27.12
C PRO A 261 4.86 -2.68 -25.94
N THR A 262 3.66 -2.19 -26.19
CA THR A 262 2.56 -2.30 -25.23
C THR A 262 2.25 -3.78 -24.97
N LYS A 263 2.26 -4.19 -23.70
CA LYS A 263 1.90 -5.56 -23.30
C LYS A 263 0.63 -5.55 -22.48
N LEU A 264 -0.41 -6.21 -22.98
CA LEU A 264 -1.70 -6.30 -22.28
C LEU A 264 -1.63 -7.33 -21.13
N SER A 265 -2.25 -7.01 -20.00
CA SER A 265 -2.27 -7.89 -18.82
C SER A 265 -2.88 -9.26 -19.09
N VAL A 266 -3.84 -9.33 -20.03
CA VAL A 266 -4.51 -10.57 -20.43
C VAL A 266 -3.59 -11.50 -21.23
N VAL A 267 -2.56 -10.94 -21.89
CA VAL A 267 -1.55 -11.72 -22.63
C VAL A 267 -0.43 -12.12 -21.68
N THR A 268 0.02 -11.21 -20.81
CA THR A 268 1.13 -11.50 -19.89
C THR A 268 0.72 -12.32 -18.67
N HIS A 269 -0.58 -12.46 -18.39
CA HIS A 269 -1.11 -13.05 -17.16
C HIS A 269 -0.56 -12.37 -15.89
N THR A 270 -0.26 -11.08 -15.97
CA THR A 270 0.25 -10.29 -14.84
C THR A 270 -0.42 -8.92 -14.78
N LEU A 271 -0.50 -8.33 -13.58
CA LEU A 271 -1.02 -6.97 -13.41
C LEU A 271 -0.03 -5.87 -13.82
N VAL A 272 1.21 -6.24 -14.18
CA VAL A 272 2.27 -5.31 -14.60
C VAL A 272 1.99 -4.76 -16.01
N GLY A 273 1.36 -5.56 -16.87
CA GLY A 273 0.91 -5.13 -18.19
C GLY A 273 -0.34 -4.24 -18.14
N VAL A 274 -0.63 -3.58 -19.26
CA VAL A 274 -1.78 -2.69 -19.42
C VAL A 274 -3.07 -3.45 -19.15
N ARG A 275 -3.82 -2.97 -18.16
CA ARG A 275 -5.07 -3.60 -17.75
C ARG A 275 -6.15 -3.45 -18.80
N ALA A 276 -6.98 -4.49 -18.96
CA ALA A 276 -8.17 -4.48 -19.83
C ALA A 276 -9.06 -3.24 -19.61
N ARG A 277 -9.19 -2.74 -18.36
CA ARG A 277 -9.96 -1.52 -18.07
C ARG A 277 -9.37 -0.22 -18.64
N TYR A 278 -8.12 -0.24 -19.10
CA TYR A 278 -7.41 0.89 -19.68
C TYR A 278 -7.07 0.68 -21.16
N VAL A 279 -7.75 -0.22 -21.88
CA VAL A 279 -7.40 -0.53 -23.29
C VAL A 279 -8.11 0.37 -24.30
N GLN A 280 -8.98 1.28 -23.89
CA GLN A 280 -9.65 2.21 -24.82
C GLN A 280 -8.65 2.99 -25.69
N PRO A 281 -7.53 3.55 -25.17
CA PRO A 281 -6.53 4.18 -26.02
C PRO A 281 -5.84 3.20 -27.00
N TYR A 282 -5.75 1.91 -26.64
CA TYR A 282 -5.18 0.87 -27.51
C TYR A 282 -6.12 0.53 -28.66
N GLU A 283 -7.41 0.38 -28.37
CA GLU A 283 -8.44 0.18 -29.38
C GLU A 283 -8.55 1.38 -30.31
N ASP A 284 -8.55 2.61 -29.76
CA ASP A 284 -8.54 3.84 -30.56
C ASP A 284 -7.35 3.89 -31.53
N ALA A 285 -6.14 3.57 -31.05
CA ALA A 285 -4.95 3.50 -31.91
C ALA A 285 -5.08 2.43 -33.00
N ALA A 286 -5.62 1.25 -32.67
CA ALA A 286 -5.83 0.17 -33.62
C ALA A 286 -6.89 0.50 -34.69
N LEU A 287 -7.85 1.36 -34.36
CA LEU A 287 -8.93 1.80 -35.25
C LEU A 287 -8.69 3.18 -35.88
N ALA A 288 -7.48 3.75 -35.71
CA ALA A 288 -7.10 5.07 -36.19
C ALA A 288 -7.99 6.23 -35.69
N GLY A 289 -8.45 6.17 -34.44
CA GLY A 289 -9.32 7.17 -33.81
C GLY A 289 -8.64 8.48 -33.37
N GLY A 290 -7.30 8.52 -33.40
CA GLY A 290 -6.51 9.71 -33.04
C GLY A 290 -5.44 9.45 -31.98
N VAL A 291 -5.46 8.29 -31.33
CA VAL A 291 -4.34 7.83 -30.49
C VAL A 291 -3.24 7.25 -31.37
N VAL A 292 -1.99 7.64 -31.11
CA VAL A 292 -0.79 7.10 -31.75
C VAL A 292 0.07 6.39 -30.72
N MET A 293 0.50 5.16 -31.00
CA MET A 293 1.43 4.41 -30.15
C MET A 293 2.75 4.18 -30.86
N LEU A 294 3.84 4.61 -30.23
CA LEU A 294 5.18 4.54 -30.79
C LEU A 294 6.06 3.60 -29.96
N ASP A 295 6.73 2.68 -30.66
CA ASP A 295 7.90 1.96 -30.14
C ASP A 295 9.13 2.77 -30.52
N THR A 296 9.81 3.34 -29.52
CA THR A 296 10.96 4.23 -29.75
C THR A 296 12.26 3.49 -29.48
N THR A 297 13.14 3.33 -30.46
CA THR A 297 14.46 2.70 -30.27
C THR A 297 15.38 3.55 -29.40
#